data_AF-R0F8V1-F1
#
_entry.id   AF-R0F8V1-F1
#
_cell.length_a   1.000
_cell.length_b   1.000
_cell.length_c   1.000
_cell.angle_alpha   90.00
_cell.angle_beta   90.00
_cell.angle_gamma   90.00
#
_symmetry.space_group_name_H-M   'P 1'
#
loop_
_entity.id
_entity.type
_entity.pdbx_description
1 polymer ?
#
loop_
_entity_poly.entity_id
_entity_poly.type
_entity_poly.pdbx_seq_one_letter_code
_entity_poly.pdbx_strand_id
1 'polypeptide(L)'
;MMEVESETQELHLRVNGEPEGKFSTVERSHNYSWRLRVSVYITLLLAGETTATLLGRLYYDKGGKSTWLETLVQLVGFPLTLPCYCYIKPEPSNTKTMTKKACSSFLKLSLVYIGLGLLVAGHCLMYSFGLLYLPVSTFSLISASQLAFNAIFSYFLNSQKITPFIINSLVLLTISSTLLVIQHEPESSNSSSSKSNYVIGYICAIGSSAGYSLVLSLTDYTFEKILRKYTFKVILDMATYPYLVATCAVVVGLFGSGGWKTLRMEMDEFELGKGSYILIAIGSTISWQACSIGSVGLILEVSSLFSNVISTLCLPVVPVLAVVFFHDEMSGIKLIAMLLAIWGFVSYGYQHYVDEQKPEEEQEELLQLEEEEVTQDGKSHVQA
;
A
#
# COMPACT_ATOMS: atom_id res chain seq x y z
N MET A 1 -16.71 43.69 53.59
CA MET A 1 -15.61 44.31 54.34
C MET A 1 -14.39 43.43 54.08
N MET A 2 -13.49 43.94 53.22
CA MET A 2 -12.04 43.66 53.04
C MET A 2 -11.60 42.21 52.78
N GLU A 3 -11.02 41.87 51.60
CA GLU A 3 -9.61 42.11 51.17
C GLU A 3 -8.63 41.22 51.98
N VAL A 4 -7.62 40.52 51.45
CA VAL A 4 -6.84 40.66 50.20
C VAL A 4 -5.95 39.40 50.02
N GLU A 5 -5.42 39.24 48.81
CA GLU A 5 -4.35 38.35 48.32
C GLU A 5 -3.21 37.93 49.28
N SER A 6 -2.63 36.75 49.01
CA SER A 6 -1.17 36.55 48.99
C SER A 6 -0.82 35.21 48.34
N GLU A 7 -0.23 35.29 47.14
CA GLU A 7 0.71 34.30 46.63
C GLU A 7 1.99 34.32 47.49
N THR A 8 2.64 33.17 47.68
CA THR A 8 4.06 32.86 47.34
C THR A 8 4.70 31.79 48.23
N GLN A 9 5.64 31.08 47.60
CA GLN A 9 6.76 30.28 48.11
C GLN A 9 6.63 28.75 48.19
N GLU A 10 7.20 28.16 47.15
CA GLU A 10 7.89 26.87 47.12
C GLU A 10 8.80 26.65 48.34
N LEU A 11 8.92 25.38 48.75
CA LEU A 11 10.20 24.89 49.23
C LEU A 11 10.39 23.40 48.91
N HIS A 12 11.43 23.20 48.09
CA HIS A 12 12.01 21.95 47.64
C HIS A 12 12.30 20.96 48.78
N LEU A 13 11.97 19.68 48.54
CA LEU A 13 12.72 18.55 49.08
C LEU A 13 12.82 17.48 47.98
N ARG A 14 13.70 17.73 47.00
CA ARG A 14 14.27 16.67 46.15
C ARG A 14 15.43 16.04 46.91
N VAL A 15 15.25 14.79 47.34
CA VAL A 15 16.36 13.89 47.67
C VAL A 15 16.63 13.08 46.39
N ASN A 16 17.84 13.26 45.85
CA ASN A 16 18.37 12.52 44.70
C ASN A 16 18.59 11.04 45.03
N GLY A 17 18.33 10.17 44.05
CA GLY A 17 18.96 8.86 43.98
C GLY A 17 18.11 7.73 43.39
N GLU A 18 17.75 7.79 42.11
CA GLU A 18 17.51 6.58 41.30
C GLU A 18 17.80 6.90 39.82
N PRO A 19 18.47 6.01 39.07
CA PRO A 19 18.87 6.29 37.69
C PRO A 19 17.65 6.29 36.76
N GLU A 20 17.66 7.23 35.83
CA GLU A 20 16.71 7.33 34.73
C GLU A 20 16.62 6.00 33.98
N GLY A 21 15.43 5.40 34.02
CA GLY A 21 15.18 4.09 33.41
C GLY A 21 13.70 3.79 33.29
N LYS A 22 12.87 4.80 33.06
CA LYS A 22 11.44 4.64 32.75
C LYS A 22 11.03 5.68 31.71
N PHE A 23 11.46 5.44 30.46
CA PHE A 23 10.66 5.89 29.32
C PHE A 23 9.21 5.49 29.62
N SER A 24 8.32 6.47 29.67
CA SER A 24 7.03 6.33 30.36
C SER A 24 6.27 5.09 29.85
N THR A 25 5.72 4.27 30.75
CA THR A 25 5.00 3.03 30.38
C THR A 25 3.87 3.26 29.39
N VAL A 26 3.32 4.48 29.36
CA VAL A 26 2.29 4.94 28.42
C VAL A 26 2.86 5.09 27.01
N GLU A 27 4.03 5.69 26.86
CA GLU A 27 4.71 5.91 25.58
C GLU A 27 5.28 4.59 25.04
N ARG A 28 5.79 3.72 25.92
CA ARG A 28 6.19 2.35 25.58
C ARG A 28 5.01 1.48 25.14
N SER A 29 3.86 1.61 25.81
CA SER A 29 2.61 0.92 25.44
C SER A 29 2.03 1.45 24.14
N HIS A 30 2.09 2.77 23.91
CA HIS A 30 1.65 3.40 22.66
C HIS A 30 2.49 2.91 21.48
N ASN A 31 3.83 2.93 21.62
CA ASN A 31 4.77 2.44 20.62
C ASN A 31 4.59 0.94 20.35
N TYR A 32 4.35 0.12 21.38
CA TYR A 32 4.06 -1.30 21.19
C TYR A 32 2.73 -1.53 20.44
N SER A 33 1.67 -0.80 20.81
CA SER A 33 0.37 -0.90 20.13
C SER A 33 0.44 -0.48 18.66
N TRP A 34 1.24 0.55 18.34
CA TRP A 34 1.47 1.01 16.97
C TRP A 34 2.26 -0.03 16.17
N ARG A 35 3.36 -0.57 16.72
CA ARG A 35 4.14 -1.64 16.09
C ARG A 35 3.29 -2.88 15.79
N LEU A 36 2.40 -3.25 16.70
CA LEU A 36 1.46 -4.35 16.47
C LEU A 36 0.48 -4.05 15.33
N ARG A 37 -0.09 -2.84 15.27
CA ARG A 37 -1.00 -2.46 14.16
C ARG A 37 -0.28 -2.51 12.81
N VAL A 38 0.91 -1.91 12.73
CA VAL A 38 1.75 -1.94 11.52
C VAL A 38 2.09 -3.38 11.13
N SER A 39 2.50 -4.22 12.07
CA SER A 39 2.81 -5.64 11.82
C SER A 39 1.60 -6.42 11.28
N VAL A 40 0.41 -6.18 11.84
CA VAL A 40 -0.83 -6.79 11.35
C VAL A 40 -1.13 -6.33 9.92
N TYR A 41 -1.00 -5.04 9.62
CA TYR A 41 -1.23 -4.53 8.26
C TYR A 41 -0.22 -5.07 7.24
N ILE A 42 1.06 -5.17 7.60
CA ILE A 42 2.09 -5.83 6.77
C ILE A 42 1.68 -7.28 6.48
N THR A 43 1.28 -8.02 7.51
CA THR A 43 0.90 -9.43 7.35
C THR A 43 -0.31 -9.59 6.45
N LEU A 44 -1.35 -8.76 6.64
CA LEU A 44 -2.54 -8.76 5.78
C LEU A 44 -2.21 -8.40 4.33
N LEU A 45 -1.35 -7.41 4.13
CA LEU A 45 -0.90 -6.98 2.80
C LEU A 45 -0.15 -8.12 2.08
N LEU A 46 0.91 -8.64 2.69
CA LEU A 46 1.76 -9.67 2.07
C LEU A 46 1.02 -10.99 1.85
N ALA A 47 0.28 -11.47 2.86
CA ALA A 47 -0.45 -12.72 2.76
C ALA A 47 -1.61 -12.60 1.77
N GLY A 48 -2.33 -11.46 1.80
CA GLY A 48 -3.44 -11.19 0.89
C GLY A 48 -2.99 -11.11 -0.56
N GLU A 49 -1.98 -10.29 -0.86
CA GLU A 49 -1.47 -10.11 -2.23
C GLU A 49 -0.93 -11.43 -2.79
N THR A 50 -0.10 -12.14 -2.02
CA THR A 50 0.50 -13.42 -2.44
C THR A 50 -0.56 -14.50 -2.68
N THR A 51 -1.51 -14.65 -1.77
CA THR A 51 -2.58 -15.66 -1.90
C THR A 51 -3.47 -15.33 -3.10
N ALA A 52 -3.83 -14.06 -3.28
CA ALA A 52 -4.68 -13.62 -4.37
C ALA A 52 -4.01 -13.83 -5.75
N THR A 53 -2.71 -13.53 -5.87
CA THR A 53 -1.98 -13.77 -7.12
C THR A 53 -1.85 -15.25 -7.45
N LEU A 54 -1.59 -16.11 -6.46
CA LEU A 54 -1.52 -17.56 -6.67
C LEU A 54 -2.89 -18.15 -7.06
N LEU A 55 -3.98 -17.68 -6.45
CA LEU A 55 -5.33 -18.11 -6.81
C LEU A 55 -5.75 -17.61 -8.20
N GLY A 56 -5.43 -16.36 -8.55
CA GLY A 56 -5.65 -15.84 -9.90
C GLY A 56 -4.89 -16.64 -10.95
N ARG A 57 -3.66 -17.05 -10.64
CA ARG A 57 -2.88 -17.94 -11.50
C ARG A 57 -3.52 -19.31 -11.64
N LEU A 58 -3.90 -19.94 -10.53
CA LEU A 58 -4.60 -21.23 -10.54
C LEU A 58 -5.89 -21.16 -11.38
N TYR A 59 -6.60 -20.03 -11.33
CA TYR A 59 -7.78 -19.79 -12.15
C TYR A 59 -7.45 -19.83 -13.65
N TYR A 60 -6.43 -19.11 -14.11
CA TYR A 60 -6.05 -19.14 -15.53
C TYR A 60 -5.49 -20.49 -15.96
N ASP A 61 -4.64 -21.13 -15.14
CA ASP A 61 -4.03 -22.43 -15.45
C ASP A 61 -5.07 -23.55 -15.58
N LYS A 62 -6.23 -23.42 -14.92
CA LYS A 62 -7.32 -24.40 -14.90
C LYS A 62 -8.50 -24.09 -15.82
N GLY A 63 -8.28 -23.19 -16.78
CA GLY A 63 -9.20 -22.92 -17.88
C GLY A 63 -10.02 -21.63 -17.75
N GLY A 64 -9.73 -20.79 -16.76
CA GLY A 64 -10.26 -19.44 -16.66
C GLY A 64 -9.77 -18.57 -17.82
N LYS A 65 -10.66 -17.78 -18.41
CA LYS A 65 -10.40 -16.92 -19.57
C LYS A 65 -10.96 -15.51 -19.36
N SER A 66 -11.90 -15.34 -18.44
CA SER A 66 -12.60 -14.09 -18.22
C SER A 66 -11.76 -13.11 -17.41
N THR A 67 -11.27 -12.06 -18.09
CA THR A 67 -10.62 -10.91 -17.44
C THR A 67 -11.60 -10.09 -16.59
N TRP A 68 -12.89 -10.12 -16.93
CA TRP A 68 -13.92 -9.45 -16.14
C TRP A 68 -14.12 -10.11 -14.78
N LEU A 69 -14.04 -11.45 -14.69
CA LEU A 69 -14.10 -12.13 -13.40
C LEU A 69 -12.90 -11.73 -12.54
N GLU A 70 -11.70 -11.83 -13.11
CA GLU A 70 -10.46 -11.52 -12.40
C GLU A 70 -10.44 -10.07 -11.90
N THR A 71 -10.93 -9.14 -12.71
CA THR A 71 -11.11 -7.74 -12.29
C THR A 71 -12.17 -7.61 -11.20
N LEU A 72 -13.27 -8.35 -11.29
CA LEU A 72 -14.36 -8.25 -10.33
C LEU A 72 -13.96 -8.81 -8.96
N VAL A 73 -13.22 -9.93 -8.91
CA VAL A 73 -12.79 -10.53 -7.64
C VAL A 73 -11.83 -9.63 -6.87
N GLN A 74 -11.06 -8.78 -7.56
CA GLN A 74 -10.21 -7.74 -6.93
C GLN A 74 -11.04 -6.66 -6.21
N LEU A 75 -12.29 -6.42 -6.64
CA LEU A 75 -13.08 -5.25 -6.23
C LEU A 75 -14.26 -5.57 -5.32
N VAL A 76 -14.91 -6.73 -5.54
CA VAL A 76 -16.17 -7.11 -4.90
C VAL A 76 -16.01 -7.46 -3.41
N GLY A 77 -14.79 -7.34 -2.86
CA GLY A 77 -14.48 -7.61 -1.46
C GLY A 77 -15.01 -6.58 -0.46
N PHE A 78 -15.44 -5.39 -0.94
CA PHE A 78 -15.89 -4.31 -0.07
C PHE A 78 -16.99 -4.70 0.95
N PRO A 79 -17.94 -5.62 0.71
CA PRO A 79 -18.95 -5.97 1.72
C PRO A 79 -18.36 -6.63 2.96
N LEU A 80 -17.15 -7.22 2.86
CA LEU A 80 -16.45 -7.83 4.00
C LEU A 80 -16.03 -6.80 5.05
N THR A 81 -16.01 -5.51 4.73
CA THR A 81 -15.76 -4.44 5.71
C THR A 81 -16.99 -4.07 6.53
N LEU A 82 -18.20 -4.43 6.08
CA LEU A 82 -19.47 -4.09 6.75
C LEU A 82 -19.57 -4.62 8.18
N PRO A 83 -19.18 -5.88 8.50
CA PRO A 83 -19.16 -6.36 9.88
C PRO A 83 -18.25 -5.53 10.78
N CYS A 84 -17.14 -5.01 10.26
CA CYS A 84 -16.20 -4.19 11.03
C CYS A 84 -16.82 -2.85 11.46
N TYR A 85 -17.77 -2.30 10.68
CA TYR A 85 -18.52 -1.11 11.09
C TYR A 85 -19.41 -1.33 12.31
N CYS A 86 -19.92 -2.55 12.52
CA CYS A 86 -20.75 -2.87 13.68
C CYS A 86 -19.99 -2.81 15.01
N TYR A 87 -18.66 -2.99 14.98
CA TYR A 87 -17.80 -2.90 16.17
C TYR A 87 -17.37 -1.47 16.49
N ILE A 88 -17.62 -0.52 15.59
CA ILE A 88 -17.30 0.89 15.82
C ILE A 88 -18.40 1.48 16.69
N LYS A 89 -18.04 1.93 17.90
CA LYS A 89 -18.98 2.61 18.80
C LYS A 89 -19.54 3.85 18.09
N PRO A 90 -20.87 4.05 18.09
CA PRO A 90 -21.46 5.28 17.59
C PRO A 90 -20.89 6.47 18.36
N GLU A 91 -20.33 7.44 17.65
CA GLU A 91 -19.96 8.71 18.25
C GLU A 91 -21.26 9.39 18.71
N PRO A 92 -21.36 9.89 19.96
CA PRO A 92 -22.58 10.53 20.43
C PRO A 92 -22.89 11.73 19.53
N SER A 93 -24.01 11.65 18.81
CA SER A 93 -24.39 12.70 17.87
C SER A 93 -24.75 13.96 18.65
N ASN A 94 -23.83 14.90 18.75
CA ASN A 94 -24.21 16.27 19.07
C ASN A 94 -24.98 16.81 17.87
N THR A 95 -26.30 16.89 18.01
CA THR A 95 -27.21 17.59 17.11
C THR A 95 -26.66 18.98 16.81
N LYS A 96 -26.01 19.15 15.66
CA LYS A 96 -25.57 20.45 15.15
C LYS A 96 -26.14 20.63 13.75
N THR A 97 -27.06 21.59 13.69
CA THR A 97 -27.52 22.35 12.53
C THR A 97 -26.74 22.06 11.24
N MET A 98 -27.42 21.44 10.27
CA MET A 98 -26.97 21.28 8.88
C MET A 98 -26.68 22.67 8.28
N THR A 99 -25.42 23.08 8.29
CA THR A 99 -24.94 24.31 7.63
C THR A 99 -24.32 23.95 6.28
N LYS A 100 -24.39 24.88 5.31
CA LYS A 100 -23.83 24.74 3.95
C LYS A 100 -22.37 24.27 3.90
N LYS A 101 -21.59 24.49 4.97
CA LYS A 101 -20.18 24.06 5.12
C LYS A 101 -20.02 22.54 5.22
N ALA A 102 -20.97 21.84 5.87
CA ALA A 102 -20.98 20.37 5.95
C ALA A 102 -21.31 19.73 4.58
N CYS A 103 -22.22 20.34 3.83
CA CYS A 103 -22.59 19.89 2.48
C CYS A 103 -21.41 19.99 1.49
N SER A 104 -20.62 21.08 1.57
CA SER A 104 -19.40 21.22 0.76
C SER A 104 -18.33 20.18 1.10
N SER A 105 -18.17 19.82 2.37
CA SER A 105 -17.21 18.79 2.80
C SER A 105 -17.63 17.39 2.35
N PHE A 106 -18.93 17.07 2.41
CA PHE A 106 -19.46 15.79 1.96
C PHE A 106 -19.36 15.61 0.44
N LEU A 107 -19.68 16.64 -0.34
CA LEU A 107 -19.55 16.61 -1.80
C LEU A 107 -18.09 16.42 -2.25
N LYS A 108 -17.15 17.11 -1.60
CA LYS A 108 -15.71 16.92 -1.86
C LYS A 108 -15.27 15.47 -1.58
N LEU A 109 -15.67 14.92 -0.44
CA LEU A 109 -15.31 13.55 -0.06
C LEU A 109 -15.94 12.51 -1.00
N SER A 110 -17.20 12.70 -1.39
CA SER A 110 -17.88 11.85 -2.37
C SER A 110 -17.18 11.90 -3.74
N LEU A 111 -16.78 13.09 -4.20
CA LEU A 111 -16.02 13.23 -5.45
C LEU A 111 -14.67 12.52 -5.39
N VAL A 112 -13.99 12.55 -4.24
CA VAL A 112 -12.75 11.80 -4.02
C VAL A 112 -12.99 10.30 -4.08
N TYR A 113 -14.02 9.78 -3.42
CA TYR A 113 -14.36 8.35 -3.47
C TYR A 113 -14.72 7.90 -4.88
N ILE A 114 -15.47 8.72 -5.63
CA ILE A 114 -15.81 8.43 -7.02
C ILE A 114 -14.55 8.44 -7.89
N GLY A 115 -13.72 9.48 -7.77
CA GLY A 115 -12.48 9.60 -8.55
C GLY A 115 -11.51 8.46 -8.28
N LEU A 116 -11.27 8.15 -7.00
CA LEU A 116 -10.44 7.00 -6.60
C LEU A 116 -11.05 5.68 -7.07
N GLY A 117 -12.36 5.49 -6.94
CA GLY A 117 -13.03 4.26 -7.38
C GLY A 117 -12.94 4.03 -8.88
N LEU A 118 -13.10 5.08 -9.69
CA LEU A 118 -12.92 4.99 -11.14
C LEU A 118 -11.46 4.71 -11.53
N LEU A 119 -10.50 5.32 -10.84
CA LEU A 119 -9.08 5.04 -11.03
C LEU A 119 -8.73 3.60 -10.61
N VAL A 120 -9.34 3.11 -9.53
CA VAL A 120 -9.25 1.74 -9.07
C VAL A 120 -9.75 0.77 -10.14
N ALA A 121 -10.96 0.99 -10.66
CA ALA A 121 -11.49 0.18 -11.76
C ALA A 121 -10.59 0.20 -13.01
N GLY A 122 -10.08 1.38 -13.37
CA GLY A 122 -9.20 1.55 -14.52
C GLY A 122 -7.92 0.74 -14.41
N HIS A 123 -7.18 0.85 -13.30
CA HIS A 123 -5.93 0.10 -13.16
C HIS A 123 -6.17 -1.40 -12.99
N CYS A 124 -7.22 -1.86 -12.28
CA CYS A 124 -7.56 -3.28 -12.18
C CYS A 124 -7.88 -3.90 -13.55
N LEU A 125 -8.55 -3.16 -14.44
CA LEU A 125 -8.77 -3.62 -15.81
C LEU A 125 -7.45 -3.73 -16.58
N MET A 126 -6.58 -2.72 -16.48
CA MET A 126 -5.25 -2.75 -17.10
C MET A 126 -4.39 -3.89 -16.54
N TYR A 127 -4.47 -4.16 -15.24
CA TYR A 127 -3.81 -5.28 -14.56
C TYR A 127 -4.25 -6.61 -15.17
N SER A 128 -5.56 -6.85 -15.28
CA SER A 128 -6.12 -8.08 -15.85
C SER A 128 -5.73 -8.26 -17.32
N PHE A 129 -5.72 -7.19 -18.12
CA PHE A 129 -5.22 -7.25 -19.50
C PHE A 129 -3.71 -7.48 -19.59
N GLY A 130 -2.93 -6.92 -18.66
CA GLY A 130 -1.50 -7.16 -18.56
C GLY A 130 -1.20 -8.64 -18.28
N LEU A 131 -1.87 -9.23 -17.29
CA LEU A 131 -1.74 -10.66 -16.97
C LEU A 131 -2.22 -11.59 -18.10
N LEU A 132 -3.25 -11.19 -18.86
CA LEU A 132 -3.77 -12.00 -19.96
C LEU A 132 -2.74 -12.16 -21.10
N TYR A 133 -1.98 -11.10 -21.42
CA TYR A 133 -1.13 -11.05 -22.61
C TYR A 133 0.36 -11.21 -22.33
N LEU A 134 0.80 -11.07 -21.07
CA LEU A 134 2.20 -11.19 -20.69
C LEU A 134 2.43 -12.43 -19.82
N PRO A 135 3.59 -13.10 -19.96
CA PRO A 135 4.04 -14.05 -18.95
C PRO A 135 4.11 -13.37 -17.57
N VAL A 136 3.72 -14.09 -16.52
CA VAL A 136 3.67 -13.59 -15.13
C VAL A 136 4.99 -12.95 -14.69
N SER A 137 6.13 -13.55 -15.08
CA SER A 137 7.46 -13.00 -14.77
C SER A 137 7.72 -11.65 -15.42
N THR A 138 7.22 -11.44 -16.65
CA THR A 138 7.37 -10.17 -17.37
C THR A 138 6.43 -9.11 -16.79
N PHE A 139 5.19 -9.50 -16.49
CA PHE A 139 4.21 -8.63 -15.87
C PHE A 139 4.69 -8.13 -14.50
N SER A 140 5.07 -9.04 -13.59
CA SER A 140 5.57 -8.72 -12.26
C SER A 140 6.76 -7.75 -12.30
N LEU A 141 7.61 -7.87 -13.30
CA LEU A 141 8.78 -7.02 -13.46
C LEU A 141 8.46 -5.61 -13.96
N ILE A 142 7.51 -5.49 -14.89
CA ILE A 142 6.99 -4.19 -15.30
C ILE A 142 6.27 -3.55 -14.12
N SER A 143 5.53 -4.33 -13.33
CA SER A 143 4.87 -3.88 -12.10
C SER A 143 5.84 -3.32 -11.07
N ALA A 144 7.11 -3.75 -11.03
CA ALA A 144 8.12 -3.15 -10.16
C ALA A 144 8.35 -1.64 -10.44
N SER A 145 8.03 -1.16 -11.66
CA SER A 145 8.04 0.27 -11.99
C SER A 145 7.05 1.11 -11.17
N GLN A 146 6.09 0.47 -10.47
CA GLN A 146 5.20 1.15 -9.53
C GLN A 146 5.97 1.92 -8.44
N LEU A 147 7.15 1.45 -8.03
CA LEU A 147 7.96 2.22 -7.07
C LEU A 147 8.43 3.56 -7.65
N ALA A 148 8.73 3.60 -8.95
CA ALA A 148 9.15 4.82 -9.64
C ALA A 148 8.01 5.82 -9.73
N PHE A 149 6.87 5.35 -10.21
CA PHE A 149 5.67 6.18 -10.29
C PHE A 149 5.24 6.67 -8.91
N ASN A 150 5.29 5.83 -7.88
CA ASN A 150 4.89 6.23 -6.54
C ASN A 150 5.84 7.27 -5.92
N ALA A 151 7.15 7.16 -6.13
CA ALA A 151 8.12 8.17 -5.71
C ALA A 151 7.84 9.53 -6.38
N ILE A 152 7.59 9.52 -7.69
CA ILE A 152 7.25 10.72 -8.46
C ILE A 152 5.93 11.33 -7.96
N PHE A 153 4.86 10.53 -7.88
CA PHE A 153 3.56 11.02 -7.46
C PHE A 153 3.53 11.47 -6.00
N SER A 154 4.21 10.77 -5.09
CA SER A 154 4.29 11.17 -3.68
C SER A 154 5.10 12.46 -3.50
N TYR A 155 6.13 12.69 -4.33
CA TYR A 155 6.84 13.97 -4.36
C TYR A 155 5.92 15.11 -4.83
N PHE A 156 5.21 14.93 -5.95
CA PHE A 156 4.36 15.99 -6.50
C PHE A 156 3.08 16.24 -5.71
N LEU A 157 2.42 15.21 -5.19
CA LEU A 157 1.12 15.31 -4.53
C LEU A 157 1.26 15.50 -3.01
N ASN A 158 2.19 14.78 -2.38
CA ASN A 158 2.32 14.76 -0.92
C ASN A 158 3.52 15.58 -0.42
N SER A 159 4.30 16.18 -1.33
CA SER A 159 5.52 16.95 -0.99
C SER A 159 6.54 16.14 -0.18
N GLN A 160 6.55 14.81 -0.34
CA GLN A 160 7.54 13.94 0.29
C GLN A 160 8.93 14.21 -0.29
N LYS A 161 9.95 14.35 0.56
CA LYS A 161 11.33 14.57 0.10
C LYS A 161 11.87 13.29 -0.54
N ILE A 162 12.29 13.37 -1.81
CA ILE A 162 12.97 12.25 -2.47
C ILE A 162 14.41 12.18 -1.98
N THR A 163 14.75 11.13 -1.25
CA THR A 163 16.12 10.85 -0.80
C THR A 163 16.96 10.24 -1.95
N PRO A 164 18.26 10.55 -2.10
CA PRO A 164 19.12 10.01 -3.17
C PRO A 164 19.13 8.47 -3.28
N PHE A 165 18.87 7.78 -2.18
CA PHE A 165 18.81 6.33 -2.12
C PHE A 165 17.49 5.73 -2.64
N ILE A 166 16.37 6.50 -2.59
CA ILE A 166 15.13 6.14 -3.31
C ILE A 166 15.41 6.14 -4.81
N ILE A 167 16.15 7.14 -5.30
CA ILE A 167 16.58 7.21 -6.70
C ILE A 167 17.52 6.04 -7.04
N ASN A 168 18.48 5.71 -6.18
CA ASN A 168 19.37 4.56 -6.40
C ASN A 168 18.63 3.22 -6.47
N SER A 169 17.68 2.99 -5.56
CA SER A 169 16.82 1.81 -5.55
C SER A 169 15.96 1.75 -6.83
N LEU A 170 15.48 2.91 -7.28
CA LEU A 170 14.72 3.04 -8.53
C LEU A 170 15.53 2.69 -9.77
N VAL A 171 16.77 3.15 -9.82
CA VAL A 171 17.71 2.86 -10.91
C VAL A 171 18.02 1.36 -10.94
N LEU A 172 18.29 0.74 -9.78
CA LEU A 172 18.53 -0.70 -9.69
C LEU A 172 17.32 -1.54 -10.13
N LEU A 173 16.11 -1.16 -9.72
CA LEU A 173 14.86 -1.83 -10.14
C LEU A 173 14.59 -1.66 -11.64
N THR A 174 14.90 -0.48 -12.20
CA THR A 174 14.75 -0.19 -13.63
C THR A 174 15.75 -0.99 -14.48
N ILE A 175 16.99 -1.13 -14.00
CA ILE A 175 18.03 -1.95 -14.65
C ILE A 175 17.65 -3.43 -14.59
N SER A 176 17.20 -3.92 -13.43
CA SER A 176 16.67 -5.29 -13.26
C SER A 176 15.50 -5.55 -14.20
N SER A 177 14.64 -4.55 -14.40
CA SER A 177 13.50 -4.63 -15.31
C SER A 177 13.94 -4.72 -16.79
N THR A 178 14.89 -3.88 -17.18
CA THR A 178 15.39 -3.79 -18.56
C THR A 178 16.17 -5.03 -18.98
N LEU A 179 16.96 -5.62 -18.07
CA LEU A 179 17.81 -6.77 -18.36
C LEU A 179 17.01 -8.03 -18.77
N LEU A 180 15.79 -8.18 -18.26
CA LEU A 180 14.90 -9.30 -18.56
C LEU A 180 14.04 -9.08 -19.81
N VAL A 181 13.67 -7.82 -20.11
CA VAL A 181 12.95 -7.47 -21.36
C VAL A 181 13.82 -7.77 -22.58
N ILE A 182 15.13 -7.56 -22.48
CA ILE A 182 16.10 -7.85 -23.54
C ILE A 182 16.20 -9.36 -23.85
N GLN A 183 15.69 -10.21 -22.97
CA GLN A 183 15.84 -11.67 -23.05
C GLN A 183 14.68 -12.38 -23.72
N HIS A 184 13.69 -11.64 -24.23
CA HIS A 184 12.65 -12.24 -25.07
C HIS A 184 13.25 -12.64 -26.42
N GLU A 185 13.85 -13.85 -26.49
CA GLU A 185 13.88 -14.57 -27.74
C GLU A 185 12.43 -14.86 -28.14
N PRO A 186 11.97 -14.40 -29.31
CA PRO A 186 10.65 -14.73 -29.79
C PRO A 186 10.63 -16.24 -30.07
N GLU A 187 10.12 -17.01 -29.11
CA GLU A 187 9.59 -18.34 -29.37
C GLU A 187 8.71 -18.25 -30.62
N SER A 188 9.15 -18.98 -31.65
CA SER A 188 8.76 -18.84 -33.03
C SER A 188 7.25 -18.99 -33.21
N SER A 189 6.51 -17.89 -33.20
CA SER A 189 5.14 -17.83 -33.72
C SER A 189 4.97 -16.58 -34.58
N ASN A 190 5.25 -16.80 -35.88
CA ASN A 190 5.02 -15.85 -36.97
C ASN A 190 3.53 -15.52 -37.13
N SER A 191 3.00 -14.63 -36.30
CA SER A 191 1.74 -13.95 -36.58
C SER A 191 1.81 -12.49 -36.13
N SER A 192 1.33 -11.57 -36.96
CA SER A 192 1.26 -10.14 -36.61
C SER A 192 0.39 -9.87 -35.38
N SER A 193 -0.53 -10.79 -35.04
CA SER A 193 -1.41 -10.73 -33.87
C SER A 193 -0.68 -11.00 -32.54
N SER A 194 0.31 -11.90 -32.48
CA SER A 194 1.03 -12.19 -31.23
C SER A 194 1.87 -11.00 -30.76
N LYS A 195 2.54 -10.30 -31.70
CA LYS A 195 3.29 -9.06 -31.40
C LYS A 195 2.38 -7.93 -30.94
N SER A 196 1.22 -7.75 -31.57
CA SER A 196 0.25 -6.73 -31.17
C SER A 196 -0.29 -6.96 -29.76
N ASN A 197 -0.63 -8.21 -29.43
CA ASN A 197 -1.12 -8.56 -28.11
C ASN A 197 -0.06 -8.34 -27.02
N TYR A 198 1.20 -8.66 -27.31
CA TYR A 198 2.31 -8.41 -26.39
C TYR A 198 2.49 -6.90 -26.10
N VAL A 199 2.43 -6.05 -27.13
CA VAL A 199 2.52 -4.59 -26.96
C VAL A 199 1.36 -4.05 -26.14
N ILE A 200 0.13 -4.53 -26.38
CA ILE A 200 -1.04 -4.17 -25.57
C ILE A 200 -0.82 -4.55 -24.11
N GLY A 201 -0.40 -5.80 -23.85
CA GLY A 201 -0.06 -6.28 -22.51
C GLY A 201 0.98 -5.39 -21.82
N TYR A 202 2.04 -5.00 -22.54
CA TYR A 202 3.10 -4.14 -22.03
C TYR A 202 2.60 -2.75 -21.62
N ILE A 203 1.82 -2.09 -22.50
CA ILE A 203 1.21 -0.78 -22.21
C ILE A 203 0.24 -0.88 -21.02
N CYS A 204 -0.56 -1.94 -20.97
CA CYS A 204 -1.47 -2.22 -19.87
C CYS A 204 -0.72 -2.43 -18.55
N ALA A 205 0.40 -3.16 -18.55
CA ALA A 205 1.22 -3.38 -17.35
C ALA A 205 1.84 -2.06 -16.83
N ILE A 206 2.41 -1.22 -17.70
CA ILE A 206 2.94 0.09 -17.30
C ILE A 206 1.81 0.97 -16.75
N GLY A 207 0.69 1.07 -17.46
CA GLY A 207 -0.42 1.91 -17.02
C GLY A 207 -1.08 1.40 -15.74
N SER A 208 -1.13 0.09 -15.52
CA SER A 208 -1.54 -0.51 -14.23
C SER A 208 -0.60 -0.09 -13.11
N SER A 209 0.71 -0.14 -13.33
CA SER A 209 1.74 0.24 -12.34
C SER A 209 1.64 1.71 -11.97
N ALA A 210 1.50 2.58 -12.97
CA ALA A 210 1.28 4.01 -12.77
C ALA A 210 -0.06 4.28 -12.07
N GLY A 211 -1.13 3.60 -12.49
CA GLY A 211 -2.46 3.72 -11.90
C GLY A 211 -2.49 3.33 -10.42
N TYR A 212 -1.91 2.19 -10.07
CA TYR A 212 -1.80 1.73 -8.68
C TYR A 212 -1.02 2.72 -7.81
N SER A 213 0.13 3.16 -8.29
CA SER A 213 0.96 4.16 -7.60
C SER A 213 0.24 5.49 -7.38
N LEU A 214 -0.54 5.92 -8.37
CA LEU A 214 -1.35 7.13 -8.28
C LEU A 214 -2.48 6.96 -7.25
N VAL A 215 -3.14 5.80 -7.20
CA VAL A 215 -4.14 5.47 -6.18
C VAL A 215 -3.53 5.54 -4.77
N LEU A 216 -2.34 4.96 -4.56
CA LEU A 216 -1.65 5.01 -3.27
C LEU A 216 -1.32 6.45 -2.86
N SER A 217 -0.72 7.22 -3.76
CA SER A 217 -0.36 8.63 -3.51
C SER A 217 -1.58 9.52 -3.24
N LEU A 218 -2.68 9.34 -3.99
CA LEU A 218 -3.93 10.09 -3.77
C LEU A 218 -4.66 9.68 -2.49
N THR A 219 -4.55 8.41 -2.09
CA THR A 219 -5.11 7.94 -0.81
C THR A 219 -4.42 8.62 0.36
N ASP A 220 -3.09 8.69 0.31
CA ASP A 220 -2.26 9.38 1.29
C ASP A 220 -2.55 10.90 1.32
N TYR A 221 -2.62 11.53 0.14
CA TYR A 221 -3.06 12.93 0.00
C TYR A 221 -4.42 13.18 0.65
N THR A 222 -5.36 12.25 0.46
CA THR A 222 -6.71 12.36 1.02
C THR A 222 -6.67 12.29 2.55
N PHE A 223 -5.83 11.44 3.13
CA PHE A 223 -5.64 11.40 4.58
C PHE A 223 -5.08 12.71 5.13
N GLU A 224 -4.00 13.22 4.56
CA GLU A 224 -3.36 14.43 5.04
C GLU A 224 -4.20 15.69 4.84
N LYS A 225 -4.79 15.88 3.64
CA LYS A 225 -5.37 17.17 3.25
C LYS A 225 -6.87 17.23 3.46
N ILE A 226 -7.59 16.12 3.30
CA ILE A 226 -9.06 16.10 3.25
C ILE A 226 -9.66 15.55 4.54
N LEU A 227 -9.23 14.35 4.96
CA LEU A 227 -9.80 13.66 6.11
C LEU A 227 -9.25 14.17 7.43
N ARG A 228 -7.92 14.38 7.53
CA ARG A 228 -7.22 14.87 8.73
C ARG A 228 -7.58 14.11 10.03
N LYS A 229 -8.03 12.87 9.89
CA LYS A 229 -8.49 12.00 10.96
C LYS A 229 -7.89 10.62 10.76
N TYR A 230 -7.13 10.18 11.76
CA TYR A 230 -6.41 8.91 11.75
C TYR A 230 -7.18 7.89 12.60
N THR A 231 -8.25 7.32 12.02
CA THR A 231 -9.11 6.37 12.74
C THR A 231 -9.35 5.12 11.92
N PHE A 232 -9.61 4.00 12.60
CA PHE A 232 -9.96 2.74 11.94
C PHE A 232 -11.19 2.88 11.03
N LYS A 233 -12.18 3.70 11.41
CA LYS A 233 -13.33 4.01 10.55
C LYS A 233 -12.92 4.60 9.20
N VAL A 234 -11.93 5.48 9.20
CA VAL A 234 -11.43 6.12 7.98
C VAL A 234 -10.74 5.12 7.05
N ILE A 235 -10.03 4.13 7.61
CA ILE A 235 -9.47 2.99 6.85
C ILE A 235 -10.60 2.22 6.18
N LEU A 236 -11.64 1.86 6.93
CA LEU A 236 -12.80 1.16 6.36
C LEU A 236 -13.50 1.99 5.29
N ASP A 237 -13.69 3.30 5.51
CA ASP A 237 -14.35 4.19 4.54
C ASP A 237 -13.57 4.22 3.21
N MET A 238 -12.23 4.34 3.26
CA MET A 238 -11.37 4.31 2.07
C MET A 238 -11.26 2.92 1.44
N ALA A 239 -11.40 1.84 2.20
CA ALA A 239 -11.43 0.47 1.68
C ALA A 239 -12.82 0.06 1.13
N THR A 240 -13.88 0.83 1.42
CA THR A 240 -15.26 0.47 1.07
C THR A 240 -15.83 1.33 -0.05
N TYR A 241 -15.82 2.66 0.08
CA TYR A 241 -16.52 3.52 -0.87
C TYR A 241 -15.88 3.56 -2.27
N PRO A 242 -14.55 3.71 -2.42
CA PRO A 242 -13.89 3.62 -3.73
C PRO A 242 -14.12 2.26 -4.39
N TYR A 243 -14.02 1.16 -3.63
CA TYR A 243 -14.21 -0.21 -4.14
C TYR A 243 -15.66 -0.50 -4.54
N LEU A 244 -16.64 0.08 -3.84
CA LEU A 244 -18.05 0.06 -4.27
C LEU A 244 -18.23 0.74 -5.63
N VAL A 245 -17.68 1.95 -5.81
CA VAL A 245 -17.74 2.67 -7.09
C VAL A 245 -17.04 1.88 -8.19
N ALA A 246 -15.86 1.33 -7.90
CA ALA A 246 -15.08 0.52 -8.83
C ALA A 246 -15.87 -0.73 -9.27
N THR A 247 -16.48 -1.43 -8.31
CA THR A 247 -17.32 -2.61 -8.57
C THR A 247 -18.48 -2.24 -9.49
N CYS A 248 -19.20 -1.14 -9.21
CA CYS A 248 -20.28 -0.67 -10.08
C CYS A 248 -19.80 -0.41 -11.51
N ALA A 249 -18.66 0.28 -11.68
CA ALA A 249 -18.10 0.58 -13.00
C ALA A 249 -17.71 -0.70 -13.77
N VAL A 250 -17.06 -1.66 -13.11
CA VAL A 250 -16.65 -2.94 -13.71
C VAL A 250 -17.86 -3.82 -14.03
N VAL A 251 -18.88 -3.84 -13.16
CA VAL A 251 -20.14 -4.56 -13.41
C VAL A 251 -20.85 -4.01 -14.64
N VAL A 252 -20.93 -2.67 -14.78
CA VAL A 252 -21.49 -2.04 -15.99
C VAL A 252 -20.69 -2.45 -17.23
N GLY A 253 -19.36 -2.50 -17.14
CA GLY A 253 -18.49 -2.99 -18.23
C GLY A 253 -18.70 -4.47 -18.56
N LEU A 254 -18.83 -5.34 -17.56
CA LEU A 254 -19.08 -6.77 -17.71
C LEU A 254 -20.42 -7.03 -18.41
N PHE A 255 -21.48 -6.33 -18.01
CA PHE A 255 -22.79 -6.47 -18.64
C PHE A 255 -22.83 -5.84 -20.03
N GLY A 256 -22.23 -4.65 -20.21
CA GLY A 256 -22.16 -3.95 -21.49
C GLY A 256 -21.36 -4.68 -22.56
N SER A 257 -20.29 -5.38 -22.17
CA SER A 257 -19.48 -6.21 -23.08
C SER A 257 -20.07 -7.60 -23.37
N GLY A 258 -21.10 -8.01 -22.63
CA GLY A 258 -21.68 -9.35 -22.73
C GLY A 258 -20.85 -10.46 -22.09
N GLY A 259 -19.77 -10.13 -21.35
CA GLY A 259 -18.88 -11.09 -20.71
C GLY A 259 -19.57 -12.03 -19.72
N TRP A 260 -20.72 -11.63 -19.17
CA TRP A 260 -21.53 -12.45 -18.27
C TRP A 260 -22.01 -13.77 -18.88
N LYS A 261 -22.20 -13.83 -20.20
CA LYS A 261 -22.60 -15.05 -20.91
C LYS A 261 -21.46 -16.07 -20.92
N THR A 262 -20.23 -15.58 -21.11
CA THR A 262 -19.01 -16.39 -21.14
C THR A 262 -18.70 -16.99 -19.77
N LEU A 263 -18.95 -16.25 -18.68
CA LEU A 263 -18.71 -16.74 -17.30
C LEU A 263 -19.47 -18.03 -16.98
N ARG A 264 -20.71 -18.17 -17.46
CA ARG A 264 -21.50 -19.37 -17.19
C ARG A 264 -20.91 -20.59 -17.89
N MET A 265 -20.51 -20.43 -19.15
CA MET A 265 -19.89 -21.51 -19.93
C MET A 265 -18.51 -21.87 -19.36
N GLU A 266 -17.72 -20.86 -18.99
CA GLU A 266 -16.40 -21.05 -18.38
C GLU A 266 -16.47 -21.80 -17.06
N MET A 267 -17.41 -21.45 -16.18
CA MET A 267 -17.61 -22.18 -14.92
C MET A 267 -18.00 -23.65 -15.15
N ASP A 268 -18.75 -23.94 -16.22
CA ASP A 268 -19.16 -25.31 -16.57
C ASP A 268 -18.00 -26.13 -17.17
N GLU A 269 -17.07 -25.47 -17.87
CA GLU A 269 -15.89 -26.07 -18.53
C GLU A 269 -14.63 -26.09 -17.64
N PHE A 270 -14.67 -25.49 -16.45
CA PHE A 270 -13.51 -25.36 -15.57
C PHE A 270 -12.96 -26.72 -15.12
N GLU A 271 -11.66 -26.94 -15.26
CA GLU A 271 -11.02 -28.26 -15.09
C GLU A 271 -11.24 -28.85 -13.68
N LEU A 272 -11.20 -28.00 -12.65
CA LEU A 272 -11.39 -28.40 -11.25
C LEU A 272 -12.88 -28.44 -10.83
N GLY A 273 -13.80 -28.17 -11.75
CA GLY A 273 -15.24 -28.14 -11.53
C GLY A 273 -15.77 -26.84 -10.90
N LYS A 274 -17.10 -26.71 -10.91
CA LYS A 274 -17.84 -25.48 -10.50
C LYS A 274 -17.56 -25.06 -9.05
N GLY A 275 -17.46 -26.02 -8.13
CA GLY A 275 -17.21 -25.74 -6.72
C GLY A 275 -15.84 -25.08 -6.50
N SER A 276 -14.81 -25.61 -7.14
CA SER A 276 -13.45 -25.07 -7.08
C SER A 276 -13.36 -23.68 -7.71
N TYR A 277 -14.04 -23.46 -8.84
CA TYR A 277 -14.14 -22.14 -9.48
C TYR A 277 -14.69 -21.08 -8.52
N ILE A 278 -15.80 -21.38 -7.83
CA ILE A 278 -16.41 -20.47 -6.86
C ILE A 278 -15.49 -20.27 -5.65
N LEU A 279 -14.86 -21.35 -5.15
CA LEU A 279 -13.95 -21.27 -4.02
C LEU A 279 -12.72 -20.41 -4.32
N ILE A 280 -12.14 -20.54 -5.52
CA ILE A 280 -11.03 -19.70 -5.98
C ILE A 280 -11.50 -18.25 -6.06
N ALA A 281 -12.66 -17.97 -6.66
CA ALA A 281 -13.18 -16.60 -6.74
C ALA A 281 -13.39 -15.97 -5.34
N ILE A 282 -14.00 -16.71 -4.40
CA ILE A 282 -14.20 -16.24 -3.02
C ILE A 282 -12.86 -16.04 -2.31
N GLY A 283 -11.94 -16.99 -2.44
CA GLY A 283 -10.60 -16.92 -1.85
C GLY A 283 -9.80 -15.72 -2.37
N SER A 284 -9.85 -15.47 -3.69
CA SER A 284 -9.25 -14.29 -4.31
C SER A 284 -9.87 -13.01 -3.75
N THR A 285 -11.19 -12.94 -3.65
CA THR A 285 -11.88 -11.76 -3.11
C THR A 285 -11.52 -11.46 -1.66
N ILE A 286 -11.48 -12.48 -0.79
CA ILE A 286 -11.08 -12.30 0.60
C ILE A 286 -9.62 -11.84 0.69
N SER A 287 -8.75 -12.43 -0.12
CA SER A 287 -7.31 -12.12 -0.13
C SER A 287 -7.03 -10.72 -0.67
N TRP A 288 -7.68 -10.30 -1.76
CA TRP A 288 -7.60 -8.94 -2.28
C TRP A 288 -8.15 -7.91 -1.30
N GLN A 289 -9.23 -8.23 -0.59
CA GLN A 289 -9.76 -7.33 0.43
C GLN A 289 -8.81 -7.18 1.62
N ALA A 290 -8.20 -8.28 2.10
CA ALA A 290 -7.18 -8.23 3.14
C ALA A 290 -5.97 -7.38 2.71
N CYS A 291 -5.53 -7.55 1.45
CA CYS A 291 -4.49 -6.74 0.84
C CYS A 291 -4.84 -5.25 0.84
N SER A 292 -6.05 -4.89 0.38
CA SER A 292 -6.55 -3.51 0.37
C SER A 292 -6.57 -2.87 1.76
N ILE A 293 -7.11 -3.58 2.76
CA ILE A 293 -7.15 -3.09 4.16
C ILE A 293 -5.73 -2.91 4.71
N GLY A 294 -4.84 -3.88 4.45
CA GLY A 294 -3.43 -3.81 4.86
C GLY A 294 -2.73 -2.61 4.24
N SER A 295 -2.89 -2.39 2.93
CA SER A 295 -2.31 -1.24 2.24
C SER A 295 -2.84 0.08 2.80
N VAL A 296 -4.16 0.28 2.83
CA VAL A 296 -4.75 1.52 3.33
C VAL A 296 -4.37 1.78 4.80
N GLY A 297 -4.27 0.73 5.61
CA GLY A 297 -3.80 0.82 7.00
C GLY A 297 -2.35 1.28 7.11
N LEU A 298 -1.45 0.76 6.27
CA LEU A 298 -0.05 1.21 6.23
C LEU A 298 0.12 2.63 5.70
N ILE A 299 -0.70 3.04 4.73
CA ILE A 299 -0.70 4.42 4.25
C ILE A 299 -1.06 5.37 5.40
N LEU A 300 -2.10 5.02 6.18
CA LEU A 300 -2.57 5.87 7.27
C LEU A 300 -1.59 5.93 8.46
N GLU A 301 -0.94 4.82 8.82
CA GLU A 301 -0.02 4.76 9.96
C GLU A 301 1.43 5.18 9.62
N VAL A 302 1.84 5.09 8.34
CA VAL A 302 3.23 5.34 7.91
C VAL A 302 3.29 6.24 6.67
N SER A 303 3.01 5.73 5.47
CA SER A 303 2.99 6.50 4.20
C SER A 303 2.60 5.64 2.99
N SER A 304 2.26 6.30 1.85
CA SER A 304 2.11 5.63 0.55
C SER A 304 3.39 4.94 0.06
N LEU A 305 4.56 5.55 0.31
CA LEU A 305 5.84 5.00 -0.11
C LEU A 305 6.15 3.70 0.61
N PHE A 306 6.00 3.71 1.94
CA PHE A 306 6.21 2.52 2.77
C PHE A 306 5.26 1.39 2.39
N SER A 307 3.95 1.67 2.25
CA SER A 307 2.99 0.66 1.82
C SER A 307 3.33 0.05 0.46
N ASN A 308 3.77 0.86 -0.51
CA ASN A 308 4.13 0.34 -1.83
C ASN A 308 5.39 -0.52 -1.79
N VAL A 309 6.39 -0.15 -0.97
CA VAL A 309 7.59 -0.95 -0.79
C VAL A 309 7.25 -2.32 -0.22
N ILE A 310 6.45 -2.36 0.85
CA ILE A 310 6.01 -3.62 1.45
C ILE A 310 5.24 -4.48 0.43
N SER A 311 4.31 -3.90 -0.33
CA SER A 311 3.59 -4.62 -1.40
C SER A 311 4.55 -5.17 -2.47
N THR A 312 5.58 -4.39 -2.84
CA THR A 312 6.55 -4.81 -3.86
C THR A 312 7.44 -6.00 -3.40
N LEU A 313 7.52 -6.28 -2.08
CA LEU A 313 8.17 -7.51 -1.58
C LEU A 313 7.45 -8.79 -2.04
N CYS A 314 6.18 -8.72 -2.44
CA CYS A 314 5.45 -9.84 -3.01
C CYS A 314 5.96 -10.24 -4.40
N LEU A 315 6.50 -9.29 -5.18
CA LEU A 315 6.96 -9.53 -6.56
C LEU A 315 8.04 -10.62 -6.70
N PRO A 316 9.06 -10.72 -5.82
CA PRO A 316 9.98 -11.86 -5.82
C PRO A 316 9.41 -13.13 -5.19
N VAL A 317 8.50 -13.00 -4.22
CA VAL A 317 7.93 -14.14 -3.47
C VAL A 317 6.98 -14.96 -4.34
N VAL A 318 6.11 -14.29 -5.11
CA VAL A 318 5.10 -14.94 -5.95
C VAL A 318 5.69 -15.88 -7.00
N PRO A 319 6.73 -15.50 -7.78
CA PRO A 319 7.41 -16.42 -8.70
C PRO A 319 8.06 -17.61 -8.01
N VAL A 320 8.67 -17.44 -6.83
CA VAL A 320 9.26 -18.56 -6.07
C VAL A 320 8.18 -19.55 -5.66
N LEU A 321 7.08 -19.07 -5.10
CA LEU A 321 5.94 -19.91 -4.75
C LEU A 321 5.30 -20.53 -5.98
N ALA A 322 5.29 -19.82 -7.11
CA ALA A 322 4.76 -20.37 -8.36
C ALA A 322 5.60 -21.55 -8.87
N VAL A 323 6.92 -21.48 -8.78
CA VAL A 323 7.82 -22.62 -9.10
C VAL A 323 7.55 -23.79 -8.17
N VAL A 324 7.33 -23.54 -6.87
CA VAL A 324 7.09 -24.60 -5.89
C VAL A 324 5.73 -25.28 -6.10
N PHE A 325 4.65 -24.51 -6.32
CA PHE A 325 3.30 -25.04 -6.41
C PHE A 325 2.90 -25.49 -7.82
N PHE A 326 3.35 -24.78 -8.85
CA PHE A 326 2.97 -25.02 -10.25
C PHE A 326 4.10 -25.63 -11.09
N HIS A 327 5.29 -25.86 -10.52
CA HIS A 327 6.45 -26.43 -11.22
C HIS A 327 6.89 -25.62 -12.44
N ASP A 328 6.77 -24.30 -12.31
CA ASP A 328 7.15 -23.33 -13.32
C ASP A 328 8.66 -23.34 -13.64
N GLU A 329 9.01 -23.10 -14.91
CA GLU A 329 10.42 -22.96 -15.30
C GLU A 329 10.99 -21.59 -14.87
N MET A 330 11.97 -21.64 -13.96
CA MET A 330 12.71 -20.48 -13.46
C MET A 330 14.06 -20.36 -14.17
N SER A 331 14.20 -19.39 -15.09
CA SER A 331 15.49 -19.13 -15.75
C SER A 331 16.49 -18.50 -14.78
N GLY A 332 17.79 -18.71 -15.02
CA GLY A 332 18.86 -18.16 -14.17
C GLY A 332 18.82 -16.63 -14.05
N ILE A 333 18.34 -15.92 -15.08
CA ILE A 333 18.22 -14.46 -15.05
C ILE A 333 16.97 -14.00 -14.27
N LYS A 334 15.86 -14.76 -14.27
CA LYS A 334 14.73 -14.50 -13.34
C LYS A 334 15.22 -14.53 -11.89
N LEU A 335 16.12 -15.47 -11.58
CA LEU A 335 16.73 -15.59 -10.25
C LEU A 335 17.68 -14.43 -9.92
N ILE A 336 18.49 -13.96 -10.88
CA ILE A 336 19.36 -12.78 -10.69
C ILE A 336 18.53 -11.50 -10.50
N ALA A 337 17.47 -11.30 -11.29
CA ALA A 337 16.56 -10.16 -11.15
C ALA A 337 15.83 -10.17 -9.80
N MET A 338 15.44 -11.34 -9.32
CA MET A 338 14.85 -11.53 -8.01
C MET A 338 15.83 -11.13 -6.89
N LEU A 339 17.10 -11.54 -6.99
CA LEU A 339 18.14 -11.15 -6.02
C LEU A 339 18.44 -9.65 -6.06
N LEU A 340 18.43 -9.02 -7.24
CA LEU A 340 18.58 -7.56 -7.38
C LEU A 340 17.38 -6.81 -6.80
N ALA A 341 16.16 -7.33 -6.95
CA ALA A 341 14.97 -6.76 -6.32
C ALA A 341 15.08 -6.83 -4.80
N ILE A 342 15.45 -7.99 -4.24
CA ILE A 342 15.71 -8.18 -2.81
C ILE A 342 16.77 -7.20 -2.30
N TRP A 343 17.87 -7.02 -3.04
CA TRP A 343 18.91 -6.06 -2.70
C TRP A 343 18.40 -4.60 -2.68
N GLY A 344 17.61 -4.21 -3.69
CA GLY A 344 16.96 -2.90 -3.74
C GLY A 344 16.02 -2.69 -2.55
N PHE A 345 15.26 -3.71 -2.15
CA PHE A 345 14.37 -3.64 -0.99
C PHE A 345 15.13 -3.52 0.33
N VAL A 346 16.19 -4.30 0.53
CA VAL A 346 17.03 -4.23 1.74
C VAL A 346 17.69 -2.86 1.84
N SER A 347 18.16 -2.31 0.72
CA SER A 347 18.74 -0.96 0.67
C SER A 347 17.72 0.13 1.05
N TYR A 348 16.48 -0.02 0.61
CA TYR A 348 15.39 0.90 1.00
C TYR A 348 15.00 0.76 2.49
N GLY A 349 14.87 -0.47 2.99
CA GLY A 349 14.49 -0.73 4.38
C GLY A 349 15.54 -0.28 5.39
N TYR A 350 16.83 -0.45 5.08
CA TYR A 350 17.94 0.02 5.90
C TYR A 350 17.93 1.54 6.06
N GLN A 351 17.52 2.28 5.02
CA GLN A 351 17.44 3.73 5.04
C GLN A 351 16.42 4.25 6.05
N HIS A 352 15.23 3.64 6.11
CA HIS A 352 14.17 4.08 7.02
C HIS A 352 14.56 3.89 8.49
N TYR A 353 15.38 2.85 8.77
CA TYR A 353 15.99 2.65 10.09
C TYR A 353 17.04 3.72 10.41
N VAL A 354 17.89 4.09 9.45
CA VAL A 354 18.94 5.11 9.65
C VAL A 354 18.36 6.52 9.76
N ASP A 355 17.32 6.87 8.99
CA ASP A 355 16.68 8.19 9.05
C ASP A 355 15.79 8.37 10.29
N GLU A 356 15.37 7.29 10.98
CA GLU A 356 14.74 7.35 12.31
C GLU A 356 15.77 7.61 13.44
N GLN A 357 17.04 7.27 13.25
CA GLN A 357 18.11 7.52 14.24
C GLN A 357 18.67 8.94 14.18
N LYS A 358 18.71 9.56 12.99
CA LYS A 358 19.19 10.94 12.82
C LYS A 358 18.48 12.01 13.64
N PRO A 359 17.15 12.03 13.81
CA PRO A 359 16.50 13.04 14.66
C PRO A 359 16.81 12.86 16.14
N GLU A 360 17.11 11.62 16.60
CA GLU A 360 17.58 11.37 17.97
C GLU A 360 19.04 11.83 18.14
N GLU A 361 19.91 11.56 17.16
CA GLU A 361 21.32 12.00 17.17
C GLU A 361 21.46 13.53 17.04
N GLU A 362 20.68 14.19 16.15
CA GLU A 362 20.70 15.66 16.02
C GLU A 362 20.11 16.35 17.26
N GLN A 363 19.13 15.75 17.95
CA GLN A 363 18.64 16.27 19.22
C GLN A 363 19.64 16.06 20.36
N GLU A 364 20.31 14.91 20.42
CA GLU A 364 21.38 14.66 21.39
C GLU A 364 22.59 15.58 21.14
N GLU A 365 22.99 15.83 19.89
CA GLU A 365 24.06 16.77 19.55
C GLU A 365 23.68 18.22 19.91
N LEU A 366 22.43 18.65 19.65
CA LEU A 366 21.97 19.99 20.04
C LEU A 366 21.89 20.16 21.57
N LEU A 367 21.45 19.13 22.30
CA LEU A 367 21.41 19.15 23.77
C LEU A 367 22.83 19.15 24.36
N GLN A 368 23.78 18.44 23.75
CA GLN A 368 25.19 18.46 24.17
C GLN A 368 25.85 19.83 23.90
N LEU A 369 25.52 20.48 22.78
CA LEU A 369 26.01 21.83 22.47
C LEU A 369 25.42 22.90 23.42
N GLU A 370 24.15 22.76 23.82
CA GLU A 370 23.52 23.63 24.83
C GLU A 370 24.12 23.42 26.23
N GLU A 371 24.42 22.18 26.63
CA GLU A 371 25.11 21.89 27.90
C GLU A 371 26.56 22.42 27.93
N GLU A 372 27.28 22.36 26.80
CA GLU A 372 28.63 22.92 26.70
C GLU A 372 28.64 24.46 26.78
N GLU A 373 27.70 25.15 26.12
CA GLU A 373 27.58 26.62 26.21
C GLU A 373 27.25 27.09 27.64
N VAL A 374 26.32 26.42 28.33
CA VAL A 374 25.94 26.76 29.72
C VAL A 374 27.10 26.51 30.69
N THR A 375 27.90 25.48 30.46
CA THR A 375 29.07 25.16 31.30
C THR A 375 30.23 26.15 31.08
N GLN A 376 30.33 26.75 29.88
CA GLN A 376 31.36 27.74 29.55
C GLN A 376 31.02 29.13 30.12
N ASP A 377 29.75 29.54 30.08
CA ASP A 377 29.29 30.81 30.64
C ASP A 377 29.32 30.82 32.19
N GLY A 378 28.98 29.68 32.81
CA GLY A 378 29.09 29.50 34.26
C GLY A 378 30.52 29.59 34.82
N LYS A 379 31.55 29.27 34.03
CA LYS A 379 32.97 29.43 34.42
C LYS A 379 33.49 30.86 34.22
N SER A 380 32.96 31.59 33.24
CA SER A 380 33.26 32.99 32.98
C SER A 380 32.82 33.89 34.15
N HIS A 381 31.68 33.59 34.78
CA HIS A 381 31.13 34.39 35.88
C HIS A 381 31.72 34.10 37.28
N VAL A 382 32.54 33.06 37.44
CA VAL A 382 33.16 32.72 38.74
C VAL A 382 34.60 33.27 38.87
N GLN A 383 35.15 33.85 37.79
CA GLN A 383 36.55 34.29 37.74
C GLN A 383 36.77 35.80 37.58
N ALA A 384 35.72 36.63 37.79
CA ALA A 384 35.82 38.09 37.78
C ALA A 384 35.74 38.71 39.19
#